data_AF-A0A1Q8VYP5-F1
#
_entry.id   AF-A0A1Q8VYP5-F1
#
_cell.length_a   1.000
_cell.length_b   1.000
_cell.length_c   1.000
_cell.angle_alpha   90.00
_cell.angle_beta   90.00
_cell.angle_gamma   90.00
#
_symmetry.space_group_name_H-M   'P 1'
#
loop_
_entity.id
_entity.type
_entity.pdbx_description
1 polymer ?
#
loop_
_entity_poly.entity_id
_entity_poly.type
_entity_poly.pdbx_seq_one_letter_code
_entity_poly.pdbx_strand_id
1 'polypeptide(L)'
;MSTVQEAQDILRAFGFDSRRTNEASARTLLALAGLDENNTWADSTNERMGVRAILDWMRGPLSHPIAENSRETIRRFVLHQFVDAGFCLYNDDNPGRPTNSSKNNYRLNPEALLTIRLYGTPDFVPAVEEYLAEVGSLEAKYRAARDLTRIPVTTPDGGVFTLKGGGQNILIKAMVEDFCAYFVPGGEILYVGDADEKLATFERDRLAELGVVVDEHGKMPDLVVYQASKNWLFLMEAASTHGPVDHIRYSELSRMFAGSSAGVVYVSCFPNRSIMRRFLGDLAWETEVWLASDPTHMIHLNGDRFLGPHPR
;
A
#
# COMPACT_ATOMS: atom_id res chain seq x y z
N MET A 1 23.75 15.78 -23.69
CA MET A 1 23.33 16.62 -22.57
C MET A 1 21.88 16.29 -22.32
N SER A 2 21.55 15.78 -21.15
CA SER A 2 20.17 15.44 -20.80
C SER A 2 19.49 16.64 -20.14
N THR A 3 18.37 17.09 -20.71
CA THR A 3 17.68 18.29 -20.20
C THR A 3 16.35 17.96 -19.55
N VAL A 4 15.84 18.87 -18.72
CA VAL A 4 14.48 18.78 -18.16
C VAL A 4 13.44 18.70 -19.27
N GLN A 5 13.60 19.45 -20.36
CA GLN A 5 12.66 19.43 -21.48
C GLN A 5 12.62 18.05 -22.16
N GLU A 6 13.78 17.45 -22.41
CA GLU A 6 13.85 16.11 -22.99
C GLU A 6 13.23 15.07 -22.06
N ALA A 7 13.46 15.18 -20.75
CA ALA A 7 12.81 14.32 -19.76
C ALA A 7 11.27 14.47 -19.80
N GLN A 8 10.75 15.68 -20.01
CA GLN A 8 9.31 15.89 -20.22
C GLN A 8 8.82 15.27 -21.53
N ASP A 9 9.60 15.35 -22.60
CA ASP A 9 9.26 14.76 -23.90
C ASP A 9 9.23 13.23 -23.83
N ILE A 10 10.18 12.62 -23.14
CA ILE A 10 10.18 11.18 -22.84
C ILE A 10 8.92 10.82 -22.08
N LEU A 11 8.61 11.51 -20.98
CA LEU A 11 7.39 11.22 -20.20
C LEU A 11 6.12 11.35 -21.06
N ARG A 12 6.05 12.34 -21.96
CA ARG A 12 4.92 12.45 -22.92
C ARG A 12 4.86 11.27 -23.88
N ALA A 13 6.00 10.83 -24.40
CA ALA A 13 6.08 9.69 -25.31
C ALA A 13 5.58 8.40 -24.62
N PHE A 14 5.88 8.22 -23.35
CA PHE A 14 5.37 7.12 -22.51
C PHE A 14 3.90 7.28 -22.08
N GLY A 15 3.17 8.27 -22.62
CA GLY A 15 1.74 8.43 -22.40
C GLY A 15 1.35 9.14 -21.09
N PHE A 16 2.31 9.76 -20.38
CA PHE A 16 2.00 10.54 -19.19
C PHE A 16 1.31 11.87 -19.55
N ASP A 17 0.28 12.24 -18.79
CA ASP A 17 -0.46 13.48 -19.02
C ASP A 17 0.28 14.75 -18.54
N SER A 18 -0.31 15.92 -18.80
CA SER A 18 0.28 17.22 -18.46
C SER A 18 0.60 17.39 -16.97
N ARG A 19 -0.09 16.68 -16.06
CA ARG A 19 0.19 16.75 -14.62
C ARG A 19 1.39 15.89 -14.23
N ARG A 20 1.70 14.85 -15.02
CA ARG A 20 2.82 13.91 -14.80
C ARG A 20 4.01 14.20 -15.71
N THR A 21 3.97 15.29 -16.48
CA THR A 21 5.06 15.80 -17.34
C THR A 21 5.55 17.18 -16.87
N ASN A 22 5.28 17.53 -15.61
CA ASN A 22 5.79 18.75 -14.99
C ASN A 22 7.28 18.65 -14.64
N GLU A 23 7.90 19.77 -14.26
CA GLU A 23 9.32 19.84 -13.94
C GLU A 23 9.72 18.89 -12.81
N ALA A 24 8.89 18.72 -11.78
CA ALA A 24 9.16 17.78 -10.68
C ALA A 24 9.24 16.32 -11.17
N SER A 25 8.36 15.95 -12.12
CA SER A 25 8.34 14.61 -12.72
C SER A 25 9.58 14.38 -13.60
N ALA A 26 9.92 15.38 -14.41
CA ALA A 26 11.10 15.38 -15.27
C ALA A 26 12.41 15.26 -14.48
N ARG A 27 12.56 16.04 -13.41
CA ARG A 27 13.72 15.96 -12.51
C ARG A 27 13.78 14.64 -11.73
N THR A 28 12.62 14.03 -11.43
CA THR A 28 12.56 12.70 -10.81
C THR A 28 13.06 11.64 -11.78
N LEU A 29 12.66 11.71 -13.06
CA LEU A 29 13.18 10.83 -14.10
C LEU A 29 14.71 10.98 -14.26
N LEU A 30 15.21 12.21 -14.36
CA LEU A 30 16.66 12.46 -14.44
C LEU A 30 17.42 11.86 -13.24
N ALA A 31 16.87 12.00 -12.03
CA ALA A 31 17.46 11.40 -10.85
C ALA A 31 17.49 9.86 -10.91
N LEU A 32 16.36 9.22 -11.23
CA LEU A 32 16.27 7.77 -11.35
C LEU A 32 17.15 7.20 -12.48
N ALA A 33 17.34 7.97 -13.55
CA ALA A 33 18.25 7.65 -14.64
C ALA A 33 19.72 7.97 -14.30
N GLY A 34 20.00 8.66 -13.19
CA GLY A 34 21.35 9.09 -12.82
C GLY A 34 21.98 10.04 -13.83
N LEU A 35 21.18 10.93 -14.43
CA LEU A 35 21.64 11.86 -15.47
C LEU A 35 21.66 13.30 -14.98
N ASP A 36 22.63 14.07 -15.50
CA ASP A 36 22.70 15.52 -15.45
C ASP A 36 23.09 16.09 -16.82
N GLU A 37 23.45 17.38 -16.87
CA GLU A 37 23.80 18.06 -18.12
C GLU A 37 25.05 17.50 -18.82
N ASN A 38 25.91 16.77 -18.11
CA ASN A 38 27.16 16.22 -18.62
C ASN A 38 26.99 14.86 -19.32
N ASN A 39 25.85 14.20 -19.14
CA ASN A 39 25.57 12.87 -19.69
C ASN A 39 24.50 12.92 -20.79
N THR A 40 24.33 11.78 -21.45
CA THR A 40 23.28 11.56 -22.46
C THR A 40 22.31 10.48 -21.99
N TRP A 41 21.15 10.38 -22.63
CA TRP A 41 20.16 9.36 -22.29
C TRP A 41 20.68 7.93 -22.45
N ALA A 42 21.63 7.70 -23.36
CA ALA A 42 22.31 6.39 -23.50
C ALA A 42 23.08 5.97 -22.23
N ASP A 43 23.53 6.93 -21.43
CA ASP A 43 24.28 6.71 -20.19
C ASP A 43 23.37 6.41 -18.97
N SER A 44 22.05 6.40 -19.17
CA SER A 44 21.07 6.22 -18.09
C SER A 44 21.39 4.97 -17.25
N THR A 45 21.43 5.10 -15.94
CA THR A 45 21.63 4.02 -14.97
C THR A 45 20.30 3.47 -14.45
N ASN A 46 20.34 2.46 -13.58
CA ASN A 46 19.14 1.87 -12.98
C ASN A 46 19.32 1.55 -11.49
N GLU A 47 19.97 2.46 -10.77
CA GLU A 47 20.16 2.29 -9.33
C GLU A 47 18.86 2.45 -8.56
N ARG A 48 18.75 1.75 -7.43
CA ARG A 48 17.61 1.87 -6.53
C ARG A 48 17.79 3.10 -5.67
N MET A 49 16.81 3.99 -5.70
CA MET A 49 16.84 5.23 -4.93
C MET A 49 15.63 5.33 -4.00
N GLY A 50 15.89 5.66 -2.74
CA GLY A 50 14.84 6.16 -1.86
C GLY A 50 14.46 7.61 -2.22
N VAL A 51 13.28 8.06 -1.79
CA VAL A 51 12.81 9.43 -2.09
C VAL A 51 13.80 10.50 -1.63
N ARG A 52 14.45 10.30 -0.48
CA ARG A 52 15.45 11.24 0.02
C ARG A 52 16.67 11.32 -0.90
N ALA A 53 17.15 10.19 -1.40
CA ALA A 53 18.26 10.15 -2.37
C ALA A 53 17.88 10.84 -3.69
N ILE A 54 16.63 10.69 -4.15
CA ILE A 54 16.11 11.42 -5.31
C ILE A 54 16.14 12.94 -5.07
N LEU A 55 15.69 13.40 -3.89
CA LEU A 55 15.75 14.82 -3.53
C LEU A 55 17.19 15.34 -3.40
N ASP A 56 18.11 14.53 -2.84
CA ASP A 56 19.53 14.86 -2.76
C ASP A 56 20.15 14.95 -4.17
N TRP A 57 19.76 14.06 -5.10
CA TRP A 57 20.20 14.11 -6.50
C TRP A 57 19.70 15.36 -7.23
N MET A 58 18.45 15.76 -6.98
CA MET A 58 17.93 17.02 -7.50
C MET A 58 18.73 18.23 -6.97
N ARG A 59 19.09 18.23 -5.68
CA ARG A 59 19.84 19.34 -5.07
C ARG A 59 21.30 19.40 -5.52
N GLY A 60 21.97 18.26 -5.65
CA GLY A 60 23.38 18.18 -6.03
C GLY A 60 23.55 18.19 -7.54
N PRO A 61 23.60 17.02 -8.21
CA PRO A 61 23.81 16.91 -9.65
C PRO A 61 22.95 17.84 -10.52
N LEU A 62 21.66 17.99 -10.22
CA LEU A 62 20.77 18.85 -11.03
C LEU A 62 20.76 20.33 -10.60
N SER A 63 21.51 20.69 -9.55
CA SER A 63 21.57 22.05 -8.96
C SER A 63 20.19 22.70 -8.74
N HIS A 64 19.18 21.87 -8.42
CA HIS A 64 17.80 22.31 -8.27
C HIS A 64 17.40 22.35 -6.78
N PRO A 65 17.14 23.55 -6.23
CA PRO A 65 16.75 23.66 -4.84
C PRO A 65 15.35 23.05 -4.65
N ILE A 66 15.26 21.99 -3.84
CA ILE A 66 14.01 21.37 -3.43
C ILE A 66 14.01 21.15 -1.91
N ALA A 67 12.93 21.55 -1.26
CA ALA A 67 12.80 21.47 0.19
C ALA A 67 12.42 20.05 0.65
N GLU A 68 12.88 19.65 1.84
CA GLU A 68 12.65 18.28 2.36
C GLU A 68 11.16 17.94 2.55
N ASN A 69 10.32 18.94 2.85
CA ASN A 69 8.88 18.77 2.95
C ASN A 69 8.20 18.38 1.60
N SER A 70 8.93 18.45 0.48
CA SER A 70 8.45 17.98 -0.83
C SER A 70 8.55 16.47 -1.00
N ARG A 71 9.15 15.75 -0.04
CA ARG A 71 9.31 14.29 -0.07
C ARG A 71 7.99 13.57 -0.32
N GLU A 72 6.93 13.93 0.41
CA GLU A 72 5.62 13.31 0.24
C GLU A 72 4.98 13.68 -1.10
N THR A 73 5.22 14.90 -1.58
CA THR A 73 4.74 15.36 -2.89
C THR A 73 5.36 14.52 -4.02
N ILE A 74 6.67 14.34 -4.03
CA ILE A 74 7.37 13.51 -5.03
C ILE A 74 6.91 12.05 -4.93
N ARG A 75 6.81 11.51 -3.70
CA ARG A 75 6.35 10.14 -3.49
C ARG A 75 4.95 9.90 -4.05
N ARG A 76 4.00 10.77 -3.71
CA ARG A 76 2.58 10.57 -3.99
C ARG A 76 2.16 10.98 -5.40
N PHE A 77 2.70 12.09 -5.91
CA PHE A 77 2.23 12.68 -7.17
C PHE A 77 3.13 12.38 -8.36
N VAL A 78 4.34 11.86 -8.13
CA VAL A 78 5.25 11.44 -9.20
C VAL A 78 5.51 9.94 -9.14
N LEU A 79 6.19 9.46 -8.10
CA LEU A 79 6.67 8.07 -8.04
C LEU A 79 5.52 7.05 -8.01
N HIS A 80 4.45 7.31 -7.27
CA HIS A 80 3.26 6.45 -7.29
C HIS A 80 2.67 6.33 -8.69
N GLN A 81 2.61 7.43 -9.43
CA GLN A 81 2.07 7.45 -10.80
C GLN A 81 2.99 6.73 -11.78
N PHE A 82 4.31 6.84 -11.60
CA PHE A 82 5.28 6.09 -12.40
C PHE A 82 5.17 4.59 -12.14
N VAL A 83 4.93 4.17 -10.89
CA VAL A 83 4.70 2.77 -10.55
C VAL A 83 3.38 2.26 -11.10
N ASP A 84 2.31 3.04 -10.98
CA ASP A 84 0.97 2.70 -11.50
C ASP A 84 0.94 2.55 -13.03
N ALA A 85 1.83 3.24 -13.74
CA ALA A 85 1.98 3.15 -15.19
C ALA A 85 3.05 2.12 -15.63
N GLY A 86 3.55 1.29 -14.70
CA GLY A 86 4.58 0.30 -14.98
C GLY A 86 5.95 0.88 -15.33
N PHE A 87 6.13 2.21 -15.28
CA PHE A 87 7.35 2.92 -15.67
C PHE A 87 8.46 2.85 -14.60
N CYS A 88 8.08 2.65 -13.33
CA CYS A 88 8.99 2.42 -12.22
C CYS A 88 8.61 1.15 -11.44
N LEU A 89 9.62 0.54 -10.82
CA LEU A 89 9.42 -0.55 -9.87
C LEU A 89 9.59 -0.02 -8.44
N TYR A 90 8.72 -0.47 -7.54
CA TYR A 90 8.76 -0.12 -6.12
C TYR A 90 9.21 -1.32 -5.29
N ASN A 91 10.30 -1.16 -4.54
CA ASN A 91 10.92 -2.20 -3.71
C ASN A 91 11.11 -3.53 -4.47
N ASP A 92 11.66 -3.48 -5.68
CA ASP A 92 11.91 -4.70 -6.47
C ASP A 92 12.93 -5.63 -5.79
N ASP A 93 13.77 -5.09 -4.91
CA ASP A 93 14.70 -5.84 -4.07
C ASP A 93 14.01 -6.65 -2.96
N ASN A 94 12.93 -6.12 -2.40
CA ASN A 94 12.14 -6.77 -1.37
C ASN A 94 10.68 -6.29 -1.44
N PRO A 95 9.83 -6.97 -2.24
CA PRO A 95 8.43 -6.58 -2.41
C PRO A 95 7.61 -6.56 -1.11
N GLY A 96 8.02 -7.32 -0.09
CA GLY A 96 7.37 -7.38 1.22
C GLY A 96 7.82 -6.29 2.20
N ARG A 97 8.69 -5.37 1.78
CA ARG A 97 9.16 -4.26 2.62
C ARG A 97 7.97 -3.35 3.03
N PRO A 98 7.81 -3.04 4.33
CA PRO A 98 6.70 -2.20 4.82
C PRO A 98 6.66 -0.83 4.15
N THR A 99 5.46 -0.29 3.90
CA THR A 99 5.25 1.01 3.24
C THR A 99 5.76 2.21 4.06
N ASN A 100 5.89 2.06 5.38
CA ASN A 100 6.49 3.04 6.29
C ASN A 100 8.03 2.89 6.44
N SER A 101 8.64 1.88 5.81
CA SER A 101 10.08 1.64 5.91
C SER A 101 10.90 2.81 5.37
N SER A 102 11.89 3.24 6.13
CA SER A 102 12.90 4.21 5.68
C SER A 102 13.75 3.70 4.51
N LYS A 103 13.73 2.38 4.26
CA LYS A 103 14.50 1.70 3.20
C LYS A 103 13.69 1.50 1.90
N ASN A 104 12.50 2.07 1.81
CA ASN A 104 11.70 2.02 0.59
C ASN A 104 12.43 2.69 -0.56
N ASN A 105 12.45 2.03 -1.71
CA ASN A 105 13.23 2.42 -2.88
C ASN A 105 12.44 2.25 -4.18
N TYR A 106 12.89 2.97 -5.19
CA TYR A 106 12.33 3.02 -6.53
C TYR A 106 13.47 2.86 -7.54
N ARG A 107 13.17 2.29 -8.70
CA ARG A 107 14.06 2.32 -9.87
C ARG A 107 13.22 2.33 -11.14
N LEU A 108 13.83 2.67 -12.28
CA LEU A 108 13.15 2.54 -13.57
C LEU A 108 12.84 1.07 -13.86
N ASN A 109 11.70 0.83 -14.51
CA ASN A 109 11.44 -0.47 -15.09
C ASN A 109 12.57 -0.79 -16.11
N PRO A 110 13.26 -1.94 -16.02
CA PRO A 110 14.35 -2.29 -16.94
C PRO A 110 13.96 -2.19 -18.41
N GLU A 111 12.74 -2.61 -18.75
CA GLU A 111 12.20 -2.50 -20.10
C GLU A 111 11.97 -1.03 -20.50
N ALA A 112 11.45 -0.19 -19.61
CA ALA A 112 11.33 1.26 -19.87
C ALA A 112 12.70 1.93 -20.05
N LEU A 113 13.70 1.52 -19.26
CA LEU A 113 15.06 2.06 -19.34
C LEU A 113 15.73 1.78 -20.68
N LEU A 114 15.52 0.59 -21.25
CA LEU A 114 16.04 0.26 -22.58
C LEU A 114 15.51 1.24 -23.63
N THR A 115 14.20 1.53 -23.58
CA THR A 115 13.56 2.51 -24.46
C THR A 115 14.05 3.93 -24.20
N ILE A 116 14.20 4.35 -22.93
CA ILE A 116 14.71 5.68 -22.56
C ILE A 116 16.12 5.92 -23.13
N ARG A 117 16.99 4.91 -23.10
CA ARG A 117 18.37 5.02 -23.62
C ARG A 117 18.44 5.28 -25.12
N LEU A 118 17.38 4.99 -25.86
CA LEU A 118 17.28 5.25 -27.30
C LEU A 118 16.87 6.69 -27.60
N TYR A 119 16.52 7.52 -26.62
CA TYR A 119 16.04 8.87 -26.86
C TYR A 119 17.05 9.70 -27.68
N GLY A 120 16.54 10.37 -28.73
CA GLY A 120 17.34 11.10 -29.71
C GLY A 120 17.82 10.26 -30.91
N THR A 121 17.55 8.96 -30.94
CA THR A 121 17.83 8.08 -32.08
C THR A 121 16.56 7.78 -32.90
N PRO A 122 16.69 7.32 -34.16
CA PRO A 122 15.54 6.89 -34.97
C PRO A 122 14.73 5.74 -34.34
N ASP A 123 15.36 4.93 -33.48
CA ASP A 123 14.75 3.75 -32.87
C ASP A 123 13.89 4.09 -31.64
N PHE A 124 13.93 5.33 -31.14
CA PHE A 124 13.20 5.74 -29.95
C PHE A 124 11.69 5.57 -30.08
N VAL A 125 11.11 6.11 -31.16
CA VAL A 125 9.64 6.10 -31.35
C VAL A 125 9.10 4.68 -31.50
N PRO A 126 9.69 3.81 -32.37
CA PRO A 126 9.28 2.40 -32.44
C PRO A 126 9.39 1.67 -31.10
N ALA A 127 10.47 1.89 -30.34
CA ALA A 127 10.67 1.22 -29.05
C ALA A 127 9.68 1.69 -27.97
N VAL A 128 9.19 2.93 -28.04
CA VAL A 128 8.12 3.43 -27.18
C VAL A 128 6.78 2.75 -27.52
N GLU A 129 6.46 2.61 -28.81
CA GLU A 129 5.22 1.95 -29.25
C GLU A 129 5.19 0.48 -28.81
N GLU A 130 6.31 -0.24 -28.97
CA GLU A 130 6.46 -1.62 -28.51
C GLU A 130 6.31 -1.73 -26.99
N TYR A 131 6.99 -0.86 -26.23
CA TYR A 131 6.87 -0.82 -24.78
C TYR A 131 5.41 -0.60 -24.33
N LEU A 132 4.70 0.36 -24.94
CA LEU A 132 3.32 0.68 -24.58
C LEU A 132 2.34 -0.45 -24.93
N ALA A 133 2.62 -1.23 -25.98
CA ALA A 133 1.84 -2.42 -26.31
C ALA A 133 2.03 -3.54 -25.28
N GLU A 134 3.24 -3.67 -24.72
CA GLU A 134 3.59 -4.75 -23.79
C GLU A 134 3.44 -4.40 -22.31
N VAL A 135 3.37 -3.11 -21.93
CA VAL A 135 3.43 -2.66 -20.53
C VAL A 135 2.41 -3.35 -19.62
N GLY A 136 1.18 -3.61 -20.10
CA GLY A 136 0.17 -4.33 -19.32
C GLY A 136 0.57 -5.80 -19.03
N SER A 137 1.26 -6.45 -19.96
CA SER A 137 1.79 -7.81 -19.75
C SER A 137 3.01 -7.82 -18.84
N LEU A 138 3.86 -6.78 -18.91
CA LEU A 138 5.01 -6.59 -18.02
C LEU A 138 4.55 -6.33 -16.58
N GLU A 139 3.54 -5.50 -16.38
CA GLU A 139 2.91 -5.30 -15.07
C GLU A 139 2.37 -6.61 -14.50
N ALA A 140 1.72 -7.44 -15.31
CA ALA A 140 1.22 -8.74 -14.89
C ALA A 140 2.37 -9.69 -14.50
N LYS A 141 3.46 -9.71 -15.27
CA LYS A 141 4.68 -10.48 -14.98
C LYS A 141 5.34 -10.07 -13.66
N TYR A 142 5.53 -8.76 -13.45
CA TYR A 142 6.11 -8.24 -12.22
C TYR A 142 5.16 -8.41 -11.01
N ARG A 143 3.85 -8.32 -11.21
CA ARG A 143 2.83 -8.60 -10.17
C ARG A 143 2.83 -10.07 -9.77
N ALA A 144 2.81 -11.00 -10.72
CA ALA A 144 2.88 -12.43 -10.46
C ALA A 144 4.14 -12.82 -9.66
N ALA A 145 5.29 -12.20 -9.95
CA ALA A 145 6.51 -12.39 -9.18
C ALA A 145 6.38 -11.89 -7.72
N ARG A 146 5.63 -10.79 -7.49
CA ARG A 146 5.35 -10.28 -6.14
C ARG A 146 4.35 -11.16 -5.39
N ASP A 147 3.34 -11.69 -6.06
CA ASP A 147 2.32 -12.56 -5.46
C ASP A 147 2.91 -13.90 -4.99
N LEU A 148 3.96 -14.39 -5.67
CA LEU A 148 4.77 -15.53 -5.24
C LEU A 148 5.64 -15.25 -3.99
N THR A 149 5.85 -13.97 -3.65
CA THR A 149 6.69 -13.58 -2.50
C THR A 149 5.86 -13.62 -1.22
N ARG A 150 6.28 -14.37 -0.21
CA ARG A 150 5.57 -14.47 1.07
C ARG A 150 5.91 -13.30 1.99
N ILE A 151 4.88 -12.70 2.60
CA ILE A 151 5.00 -11.60 3.56
C ILE A 151 5.00 -12.18 4.98
N PRO A 152 6.08 -12.06 5.77
CA PRO A 152 6.05 -12.46 7.17
C PRO A 152 5.20 -11.48 7.99
N VAL A 153 4.41 -11.99 8.92
CA VAL A 153 3.55 -11.22 9.83
C VAL A 153 3.83 -11.66 11.26
N THR A 154 4.09 -10.70 12.13
CA THR A 154 4.37 -10.94 13.55
C THR A 154 3.12 -10.71 14.38
N THR A 155 2.68 -11.70 15.14
CA THR A 155 1.51 -11.62 16.01
C THR A 155 1.86 -10.91 17.34
N PRO A 156 0.86 -10.40 18.09
CA PRO A 156 1.09 -9.71 19.36
C PRO A 156 1.85 -10.52 20.43
N ASP A 157 1.76 -11.85 20.39
CA ASP A 157 2.48 -12.79 21.26
C ASP A 157 3.89 -13.15 20.75
N GLY A 158 4.33 -12.57 19.62
CA GLY A 158 5.63 -12.78 19.01
C GLY A 158 5.73 -13.98 18.06
N GLY A 159 4.61 -14.69 17.82
CA GLY A 159 4.50 -15.67 16.76
C GLY A 159 4.69 -15.06 15.37
N VAL A 160 5.03 -15.90 14.38
CA VAL A 160 5.22 -15.46 12.99
C VAL A 160 4.49 -16.39 12.05
N PHE A 161 3.67 -15.83 11.17
CA PHE A 161 3.06 -16.55 10.04
C PHE A 161 3.31 -15.80 8.73
N THR A 162 2.92 -16.39 7.60
CA THR A 162 3.11 -15.76 6.29
C THR A 162 1.81 -15.58 5.53
N LEU A 163 1.64 -14.41 4.91
CA LEU A 163 0.61 -14.13 3.92
C LEU A 163 1.17 -14.19 2.50
N LYS A 164 0.31 -14.41 1.51
CA LYS A 164 0.70 -14.22 0.10
C LYS A 164 1.06 -12.76 -0.16
N GLY A 165 1.98 -12.54 -1.08
CA GLY A 165 2.43 -11.20 -1.44
C GLY A 165 1.35 -10.39 -2.14
N GLY A 166 1.39 -9.06 -1.96
CA GLY A 166 0.57 -8.12 -2.73
C GLY A 166 -0.84 -7.88 -2.20
N GLY A 167 -1.52 -6.93 -2.85
CA GLY A 167 -2.94 -6.61 -2.63
C GLY A 167 -3.31 -6.29 -1.18
N GLN A 168 -4.41 -6.90 -0.74
CA GLN A 168 -5.04 -6.71 0.58
C GLN A 168 -4.18 -7.25 1.73
N ASN A 169 -3.28 -8.20 1.46
CA ASN A 169 -2.44 -8.83 2.49
C ASN A 169 -1.40 -7.89 3.10
N ILE A 170 -0.97 -6.88 2.35
CA ILE A 170 -0.11 -5.81 2.90
C ILE A 170 -0.87 -5.04 3.99
N LEU A 171 -2.16 -4.79 3.79
CA LEU A 171 -3.01 -4.11 4.76
C LEU A 171 -3.34 -5.02 5.95
N ILE A 172 -3.61 -6.31 5.73
CA ILE A 172 -3.81 -7.28 6.81
C ILE A 172 -2.56 -7.38 7.69
N LYS A 173 -1.36 -7.40 7.12
CA LYS A 173 -0.12 -7.32 7.91
C LYS A 173 -0.10 -6.09 8.81
N ALA A 174 -0.43 -4.91 8.28
CA ALA A 174 -0.44 -3.68 9.06
C ALA A 174 -1.53 -3.70 10.14
N MET A 175 -2.68 -4.34 9.90
CA MET A 175 -3.71 -4.54 10.92
C MET A 175 -3.20 -5.43 12.07
N VAL A 176 -2.47 -6.49 11.75
CA VAL A 176 -1.89 -7.36 12.77
C VAL A 176 -0.76 -6.66 13.53
N GLU A 177 0.18 -6.05 12.84
CA GLU A 177 1.39 -5.52 13.48
C GLU A 177 1.20 -4.13 14.11
N ASP A 178 0.49 -3.23 13.44
CA ASP A 178 0.33 -1.85 13.91
C ASP A 178 -0.98 -1.68 14.68
N PHE A 179 -2.13 -2.03 14.09
CA PHE A 179 -3.42 -1.83 14.77
C PHE A 179 -3.49 -2.61 16.09
N CYS A 180 -3.11 -3.90 16.09
CA CYS A 180 -3.15 -4.67 17.34
C CYS A 180 -2.16 -4.14 18.37
N ALA A 181 -0.96 -3.69 17.96
CA ALA A 181 0.01 -3.11 18.88
C ALA A 181 -0.52 -1.84 19.57
N TYR A 182 -1.19 -0.95 18.84
CA TYR A 182 -1.69 0.31 19.39
C TYR A 182 -3.03 0.19 20.12
N PHE A 183 -3.98 -0.57 19.58
CA PHE A 183 -5.37 -0.57 20.05
C PHE A 183 -5.78 -1.84 20.78
N VAL A 184 -5.10 -2.96 20.52
CA VAL A 184 -5.43 -4.27 21.05
C VAL A 184 -4.21 -4.94 21.72
N PRO A 185 -3.51 -4.26 22.65
CA PRO A 185 -2.35 -4.85 23.31
C PRO A 185 -2.75 -6.15 24.02
N GLY A 186 -1.96 -7.20 23.81
CA GLY A 186 -2.26 -8.56 24.28
C GLY A 186 -3.39 -9.26 23.54
N GLY A 187 -3.76 -8.78 22.35
CA GLY A 187 -4.80 -9.38 21.52
C GLY A 187 -4.41 -10.77 20.99
N GLU A 188 -5.34 -11.71 21.11
CA GLU A 188 -5.28 -13.06 20.56
C GLU A 188 -5.84 -13.04 19.13
N ILE A 189 -5.04 -13.41 18.12
CA ILE A 189 -5.54 -13.49 16.74
C ILE A 189 -6.27 -14.82 16.59
N LEU A 190 -7.57 -14.76 16.29
CA LEU A 190 -8.42 -15.94 16.18
C LEU A 190 -8.71 -16.34 14.74
N TYR A 191 -8.61 -15.42 13.78
CA TYR A 191 -8.84 -15.69 12.36
C TYR A 191 -8.04 -14.76 11.44
N VAL A 192 -7.48 -15.28 10.34
CA VAL A 192 -6.90 -14.49 9.23
C VAL A 192 -7.30 -15.08 7.87
N GLY A 193 -7.96 -14.29 7.03
CA GLY A 193 -8.66 -14.77 5.82
C GLY A 193 -7.80 -15.26 4.64
N ASP A 194 -6.53 -14.89 4.54
CA ASP A 194 -5.61 -15.34 3.47
C ASP A 194 -4.27 -15.88 4.01
N ALA A 195 -4.30 -16.37 5.26
CA ALA A 195 -3.18 -17.12 5.81
C ALA A 195 -3.08 -18.50 5.15
N ASP A 196 -1.86 -18.91 4.80
CA ASP A 196 -1.57 -20.16 4.12
C ASP A 196 -2.04 -21.37 4.97
N GLU A 197 -2.63 -22.39 4.33
CA GLU A 197 -3.31 -23.54 4.99
C GLU A 197 -2.47 -24.28 6.05
N LYS A 198 -1.14 -24.16 6.03
CA LYS A 198 -0.23 -24.82 6.99
C LYS A 198 -0.11 -24.12 8.35
N LEU A 199 -0.54 -22.85 8.44
CA LEU A 199 -0.55 -22.04 9.66
C LEU A 199 -1.84 -21.19 9.70
N ALA A 200 -2.94 -21.71 9.16
CA ALA A 200 -4.23 -21.02 9.20
C ALA A 200 -4.54 -20.72 10.67
N THR A 201 -4.33 -19.47 11.09
CA THR A 201 -4.70 -18.99 12.40
C THR A 201 -6.23 -18.93 12.36
N PHE A 202 -6.86 -20.06 12.66
CA PHE A 202 -8.30 -20.18 12.79
C PHE A 202 -8.59 -20.96 14.07
N GLU A 203 -8.62 -20.22 15.17
CA GLU A 203 -8.82 -20.74 16.52
C GLU A 203 -10.32 -21.03 16.76
N ARG A 204 -10.83 -22.07 16.08
CA ARG A 204 -12.25 -22.46 16.13
C ARG A 204 -12.73 -22.75 17.56
N ASP A 205 -11.93 -23.46 18.33
CA ASP A 205 -12.26 -23.80 19.72
C ASP A 205 -12.38 -22.54 20.57
N ARG A 206 -11.47 -21.57 20.38
CA ARG A 206 -11.48 -20.31 21.11
C ARG A 206 -12.68 -19.43 20.74
N LEU A 207 -13.08 -19.42 19.47
CA LEU A 207 -14.32 -18.76 19.03
C LEU A 207 -15.56 -19.45 19.63
N ALA A 208 -15.58 -20.78 19.68
CA ALA A 208 -16.68 -21.54 20.27
C ALA A 208 -16.80 -21.29 21.78
N GLU A 209 -15.69 -21.15 22.51
CA GLU A 209 -15.68 -20.73 23.92
C GLU A 209 -16.31 -19.34 24.13
N LEU A 210 -16.16 -18.44 23.16
CA LEU A 210 -16.81 -17.13 23.16
C LEU A 210 -18.29 -17.21 22.70
N GLY A 211 -18.83 -18.39 22.40
CA GLY A 211 -20.20 -18.57 21.91
C GLY A 211 -20.38 -18.30 20.42
N VAL A 212 -19.29 -18.23 19.65
CA VAL A 212 -19.31 -18.01 18.20
C VAL A 212 -19.04 -19.33 17.48
N VAL A 213 -20.05 -19.83 16.77
CA VAL A 213 -19.91 -21.02 15.92
C VAL A 213 -20.00 -20.57 14.45
N VAL A 214 -18.89 -20.72 13.74
CA VAL A 214 -18.78 -20.31 12.33
C VAL A 214 -19.12 -21.50 11.43
N ASP A 215 -20.10 -21.35 10.55
CA ASP A 215 -20.39 -22.29 9.46
C ASP A 215 -19.33 -22.13 8.35
N GLU A 216 -18.89 -23.23 7.74
CA GLU A 216 -17.89 -23.27 6.67
C GLU A 216 -18.29 -22.45 5.43
N HIS A 217 -19.58 -22.11 5.31
CA HIS A 217 -20.14 -21.33 4.20
C HIS A 217 -20.28 -19.82 4.53
N GLY A 218 -20.10 -19.42 5.79
CA GLY A 218 -20.21 -18.03 6.21
C GLY A 218 -18.95 -17.23 5.86
N LYS A 219 -19.11 -16.09 5.17
CA LYS A 219 -17.98 -15.23 4.82
C LYS A 219 -17.46 -14.50 6.07
N MET A 220 -16.40 -15.03 6.69
CA MET A 220 -15.66 -14.41 7.80
C MET A 220 -15.08 -13.04 7.42
N PRO A 221 -14.83 -12.14 8.40
CA PRO A 221 -14.04 -10.92 8.15
C PRO A 221 -12.57 -11.28 7.90
N ASP A 222 -11.78 -10.36 7.34
CA ASP A 222 -10.37 -10.65 7.01
C ASP A 222 -9.48 -10.94 8.23
N LEU A 223 -9.80 -10.35 9.38
CA LEU A 223 -9.08 -10.53 10.63
C LEU A 223 -10.04 -10.51 11.83
N VAL A 224 -9.87 -11.48 12.74
CA VAL A 224 -10.57 -11.51 14.04
C VAL A 224 -9.55 -11.51 15.16
N VAL A 225 -9.69 -10.59 16.11
CA VAL A 225 -8.79 -10.45 17.26
C VAL A 225 -9.59 -10.35 18.55
N TYR A 226 -9.25 -11.15 19.56
CA TYR A 226 -9.87 -11.12 20.87
C TYR A 226 -8.97 -10.44 21.91
N GLN A 227 -9.51 -9.51 22.68
CA GLN A 227 -8.80 -8.86 23.79
C GLN A 227 -9.41 -9.29 25.13
N ALA A 228 -8.82 -10.31 25.74
CA ALA A 228 -9.30 -10.90 27.00
C ALA A 228 -9.45 -9.86 28.13
N SER A 229 -8.52 -8.90 28.24
CA SER A 229 -8.52 -7.90 29.32
C SER A 229 -9.74 -6.97 29.32
N LYS A 230 -10.38 -6.76 28.16
CA LYS A 230 -11.59 -5.94 28.01
C LYS A 230 -12.81 -6.77 27.62
N ASN A 231 -12.63 -8.06 27.36
CA ASN A 231 -13.61 -8.95 26.76
C ASN A 231 -14.21 -8.36 25.47
N TRP A 232 -13.35 -7.91 24.56
CA TRP A 232 -13.74 -7.36 23.26
C TRP A 232 -13.28 -8.24 22.11
N LEU A 233 -14.13 -8.38 21.09
CA LEU A 233 -13.85 -9.11 19.87
C LEU A 233 -13.88 -8.16 18.68
N PHE A 234 -12.72 -7.96 18.06
CA PHE A 234 -12.55 -7.07 16.92
C PHE A 234 -12.76 -7.86 15.62
N LEU A 235 -13.70 -7.41 14.80
CA LEU A 235 -13.98 -7.93 13.46
C LEU A 235 -13.52 -6.88 12.45
N MET A 236 -12.48 -7.21 11.68
CA MET A 236 -11.79 -6.21 10.86
C MET A 236 -11.80 -6.60 9.38
N GLU A 237 -12.13 -5.63 8.52
CA GLU A 237 -12.14 -5.77 7.06
C GLU A 237 -11.06 -4.87 6.44
N ALA A 238 -10.21 -5.44 5.59
CA ALA A 238 -9.15 -4.78 4.86
C ALA A 238 -9.70 -4.21 3.53
N ALA A 239 -10.33 -3.04 3.61
CA ALA A 239 -10.98 -2.36 2.51
C ALA A 239 -9.98 -1.70 1.54
N SER A 240 -9.32 -2.52 0.72
CA SER A 240 -8.49 -2.07 -0.41
C SER A 240 -9.24 -2.14 -1.74
N THR A 241 -9.87 -3.29 -2.04
CA THR A 241 -10.68 -3.54 -3.24
C THR A 241 -12.05 -4.17 -2.96
N HIS A 242 -12.21 -4.95 -1.89
CA HIS A 242 -13.40 -5.75 -1.61
C HIS A 242 -14.51 -5.05 -0.80
N GLY A 243 -14.35 -3.76 -0.52
CA GLY A 243 -15.33 -2.95 0.21
C GLY A 243 -15.15 -2.98 1.74
N PRO A 244 -15.67 -1.98 2.47
CA PRO A 244 -15.57 -1.91 3.93
C PRO A 244 -16.67 -2.68 4.65
N VAL A 245 -16.75 -2.51 5.97
CA VAL A 245 -17.96 -2.84 6.74
C VAL A 245 -19.05 -1.82 6.39
N ASP A 246 -19.83 -2.13 5.36
CA ASP A 246 -21.05 -1.41 5.01
C ASP A 246 -22.25 -1.89 5.85
N HIS A 247 -23.43 -1.30 5.63
CA HIS A 247 -24.65 -1.65 6.37
C HIS A 247 -25.07 -3.13 6.23
N ILE A 248 -24.85 -3.73 5.05
CA ILE A 248 -25.18 -5.14 4.78
C ILE A 248 -24.20 -6.01 5.54
N ARG A 249 -22.90 -5.73 5.38
CA ARG A 249 -21.81 -6.47 6.00
C ARG A 249 -21.86 -6.38 7.52
N TYR A 250 -22.16 -5.20 8.06
CA TYR A 250 -22.41 -5.01 9.49
C TYR A 250 -23.53 -5.93 9.99
N SER A 251 -24.64 -6.00 9.27
CA SER A 251 -25.79 -6.84 9.64
C SER A 251 -25.46 -8.34 9.55
N GLU A 252 -24.68 -8.75 8.54
CA GLU A 252 -24.18 -10.11 8.39
C GLU A 252 -23.27 -10.52 9.55
N LEU A 253 -22.25 -9.71 9.83
CA LEU A 253 -21.31 -9.96 10.92
C LEU A 253 -22.01 -9.93 12.28
N SER A 254 -22.93 -8.98 12.50
CA SER A 254 -23.73 -8.91 13.72
C SER A 254 -24.54 -10.18 13.96
N ARG A 255 -25.13 -10.75 12.89
CA ARG A 255 -25.88 -12.01 12.99
C ARG A 255 -24.94 -13.19 13.25
N MET A 256 -23.81 -13.24 12.55
CA MET A 256 -22.82 -14.32 12.67
C MET A 256 -22.20 -14.38 14.07
N PHE A 257 -21.97 -13.21 14.69
CA PHE A 257 -21.34 -13.09 16.01
C PHE A 257 -22.36 -12.77 17.12
N ALA A 258 -23.67 -12.93 16.88
CA ALA A 258 -24.73 -12.59 17.85
C ALA A 258 -24.64 -13.37 19.17
N GLY A 259 -24.09 -14.60 19.13
CA GLY A 259 -23.86 -15.44 20.31
C GLY A 259 -22.62 -15.08 21.11
N SER A 260 -21.81 -14.11 20.66
CA SER A 260 -20.56 -13.73 21.29
C SER A 260 -20.79 -13.24 22.73
N SER A 261 -20.10 -13.85 23.69
CA SER A 261 -20.02 -13.36 25.07
C SER A 261 -19.12 -12.13 25.23
N ALA A 262 -18.35 -11.80 24.18
CA ALA A 262 -17.50 -10.61 24.10
C ALA A 262 -18.20 -9.47 23.39
N GLY A 263 -17.91 -8.22 23.79
CA GLY A 263 -18.38 -7.03 23.09
C GLY A 263 -17.74 -6.92 21.71
N VAL A 264 -18.56 -6.85 20.66
CA VAL A 264 -18.09 -6.86 19.28
C VAL A 264 -17.75 -5.45 18.80
N VAL A 265 -16.57 -5.28 18.18
CA VAL A 265 -16.09 -4.03 17.59
C VAL A 265 -15.83 -4.25 16.11
N TYR A 266 -16.46 -3.47 15.25
CA TYR A 266 -16.32 -3.57 13.80
C TYR A 266 -15.35 -2.51 13.29
N VAL A 267 -14.35 -2.92 12.51
CA VAL A 267 -13.31 -2.00 12.02
C VAL A 267 -13.14 -2.12 10.52
N SER A 268 -13.39 -1.03 9.79
CA SER A 268 -13.01 -0.90 8.39
C SER A 268 -11.59 -0.34 8.30
N CYS A 269 -10.66 -1.12 7.78
CA CYS A 269 -9.26 -0.75 7.66
C CYS A 269 -8.94 -0.32 6.23
N PHE A 270 -8.23 0.80 6.05
CA PHE A 270 -7.81 1.28 4.74
C PHE A 270 -6.31 1.58 4.71
N PRO A 271 -5.66 1.54 3.53
CA PRO A 271 -4.26 1.95 3.42
C PRO A 271 -4.06 3.43 3.75
N ASN A 272 -5.01 4.29 3.33
CA ASN A 272 -4.96 5.73 3.53
C ASN A 272 -6.32 6.41 3.27
N ARG A 273 -6.43 7.69 3.67
CA ARG A 273 -7.63 8.52 3.50
C ARG A 273 -8.13 8.63 2.06
N SER A 274 -7.25 8.53 1.06
CA SER A 274 -7.63 8.65 -0.36
C SER A 274 -8.45 7.46 -0.82
N ILE A 275 -8.07 6.25 -0.36
CA ILE A 275 -8.83 5.04 -0.62
C ILE A 275 -10.13 5.07 0.16
N MET A 276 -10.08 5.37 1.46
CA MET A 276 -11.27 5.50 2.32
C MET A 276 -12.34 6.43 1.72
N ARG A 277 -11.93 7.57 1.14
CA ARG A 277 -12.86 8.55 0.55
C ARG A 277 -13.82 7.93 -0.47
N ARG A 278 -13.37 6.93 -1.22
CA ARG A 278 -14.18 6.24 -2.24
C ARG A 278 -15.34 5.46 -1.64
N PHE A 279 -15.19 5.03 -0.38
CA PHE A 279 -16.14 4.19 0.35
C PHE A 279 -16.83 4.93 1.49
N LEU A 280 -16.55 6.23 1.68
CA LEU A 280 -17.06 7.01 2.80
C LEU A 280 -18.59 6.98 2.90
N GLY A 281 -19.28 6.98 1.76
CA GLY A 281 -20.74 6.92 1.70
C GLY A 281 -21.33 5.56 2.08
N ASP A 282 -20.53 4.49 2.05
CA ASP A 282 -20.98 3.12 2.27
C ASP A 282 -20.72 2.64 3.72
N LEU A 283 -19.84 3.33 4.44
CA LEU A 283 -19.43 2.94 5.80
C LEU A 283 -20.62 2.94 6.77
N ALA A 284 -20.79 1.84 7.49
CA ALA A 284 -21.83 1.73 8.51
C ALA A 284 -21.56 2.65 9.72
N TRP A 285 -22.61 3.24 10.26
CA TRP A 285 -22.57 3.86 11.59
C TRP A 285 -22.34 2.80 12.67
N GLU A 286 -21.93 3.24 13.87
CA GLU A 286 -21.57 2.37 14.99
C GLU A 286 -20.39 1.44 14.68
N THR A 287 -19.56 1.84 13.72
CA THR A 287 -18.32 1.15 13.36
C THR A 287 -17.12 2.10 13.47
N GLU A 288 -15.96 1.48 13.45
CA GLU A 288 -14.68 2.14 13.57
C GLU A 288 -13.97 2.10 12.21
N VAL A 289 -13.13 3.11 11.96
CA VAL A 289 -12.26 3.15 10.78
C VAL A 289 -10.83 3.36 11.20
N TRP A 290 -9.94 2.54 10.65
CA TRP A 290 -8.50 2.65 10.87
C TRP A 290 -7.75 2.85 9.55
N LEU A 291 -6.67 3.62 9.61
CA LEU A 291 -5.86 3.97 8.44
C LEU A 291 -4.41 3.55 8.69
N ALA A 292 -3.87 2.67 7.84
CA ALA A 292 -2.47 2.27 7.94
C ALA A 292 -1.50 3.44 7.75
N SER A 293 -1.90 4.50 7.02
CA SER A 293 -1.11 5.74 6.88
C SER A 293 -1.03 6.57 8.16
N ASP A 294 -1.99 6.41 9.08
CA ASP A 294 -2.12 7.18 10.31
C ASP A 294 -2.36 6.22 11.49
N PRO A 295 -1.43 5.28 11.75
CA PRO A 295 -1.72 4.04 12.48
C PRO A 295 -2.04 4.22 13.96
N THR A 296 -1.72 5.37 14.55
CA THR A 296 -1.99 5.69 15.96
C THR A 296 -3.35 6.36 16.17
N HIS A 297 -4.14 6.55 15.12
CA HIS A 297 -5.44 7.23 15.18
C HIS A 297 -6.56 6.33 14.66
N MET A 298 -7.77 6.61 15.12
CA MET A 298 -9.00 6.00 14.66
C MET A 298 -10.03 7.07 14.30
N ILE A 299 -10.93 6.74 13.39
CA ILE A 299 -12.11 7.53 13.08
C ILE A 299 -13.32 6.74 13.60
N HIS A 300 -14.12 7.41 14.41
CA HIS A 300 -15.32 6.88 15.03
C HIS A 300 -16.56 7.34 14.24
N LEU A 301 -17.25 6.42 13.57
CA LEU A 301 -18.53 6.70 12.89
C LEU A 301 -19.70 6.54 13.88
N ASN A 302 -19.88 7.53 14.75
CA ASN A 302 -20.76 7.42 15.91
C ASN A 302 -21.61 8.69 16.11
N GLY A 303 -22.54 8.61 17.07
CA GLY A 303 -23.34 9.75 17.54
C GLY A 303 -22.66 10.55 18.67
N ASP A 304 -23.40 10.79 19.75
CA ASP A 304 -23.02 11.65 20.88
C ASP A 304 -21.93 11.07 21.81
N ARG A 305 -21.59 9.79 21.67
CA ARG A 305 -20.68 9.02 22.54
C ARG A 305 -19.34 9.70 22.84
N PHE A 306 -18.80 10.52 21.93
CA PHE A 306 -17.42 11.03 22.00
C PHE A 306 -17.27 12.55 21.93
N LEU A 307 -18.34 13.32 22.15
CA LEU A 307 -18.25 14.79 22.13
C LEU A 307 -17.47 15.33 23.35
N GLY A 308 -16.35 16.01 23.09
CA GLY A 308 -15.56 16.68 24.12
C GLY A 308 -14.25 17.26 23.57
N PRO A 309 -13.66 18.29 24.19
CA PRO A 309 -12.41 18.88 23.74
C PRO A 309 -11.22 17.96 24.04
N HIS A 310 -10.27 17.86 23.11
CA HIS A 310 -8.97 17.25 23.38
C HIS A 310 -8.11 18.16 24.29
N PRO A 311 -7.24 17.58 25.14
CA PRO A 311 -6.27 18.35 25.92
C PRO A 311 -5.43 19.23 24.99
N ARG A 312 -5.19 20.48 25.41
CA ARG A 312 -4.29 21.41 24.73
C ARG A 312 -2.84 21.19 25.15
#